data_AF-A0A3D0N4I7-F1
#
_entry.id   AF-A0A3D0N4I7-F1
#
_cell.length_a   1.000
_cell.length_b   1.000
_cell.length_c   1.000
_cell.angle_alpha   90.00
_cell.angle_beta   90.00
_cell.angle_gamma   90.00
#
_symmetry.space_group_name_H-M   'P 1'
#
loop_
_entity.id
_entity.type
_entity.pdbx_description
1 polymer ?
#
loop_
_entity_poly.entity_id
_entity_poly.type
_entity_poly.pdbx_seq_one_letter_code
_entity_poly.pdbx_strand_id
1 'polypeptide(L)'
;DLRASADRSDLIVHAAASRLLLEEPQSQMDMVRVGTLLYGQYPAHVSKRDLDLRNTFELRSRIVHLGTVGVSGKVGYGGEFRVRRETKLATVPVGYAHGLEMMPRSLAERPQMAVRGFLSRTSAAWGRARHLPMVRIRGYEAPIIGRIAMDHCTVDVTDLPEVELGDDVTLPARRTAISPDVPRVYQPLGE
;
A
#
# COMPACT_ATOMS: atom_id res chain seq x y z
N ASP A 1 -2.10 -39.97 -16.06
CA ASP A 1 -0.72 -39.60 -15.68
C ASP A 1 -0.03 -39.07 -16.93
N LEU A 2 0.37 -37.78 -16.94
CA LEU A 2 0.99 -37.14 -18.12
C LEU A 2 2.29 -37.86 -18.52
N ARG A 3 2.93 -38.55 -17.58
CA ARG A 3 4.13 -39.37 -17.82
C ARG A 3 3.83 -40.74 -18.40
N ALA A 4 2.59 -41.21 -18.30
CA ALA A 4 2.21 -42.54 -18.78
C ALA A 4 1.80 -42.56 -20.26
N SER A 5 1.61 -41.41 -20.92
CA SER A 5 0.99 -41.37 -22.26
C SER A 5 1.93 -41.10 -23.44
N ALA A 6 3.23 -40.87 -23.23
CA ALA A 6 4.20 -40.73 -24.30
C ALA A 6 5.61 -40.83 -23.71
N ASP A 7 6.53 -41.47 -24.43
CA ASP A 7 7.97 -41.61 -24.15
C ASP A 7 8.68 -40.27 -23.88
N ARG A 8 8.38 -39.67 -22.74
CA ARG A 8 8.68 -38.28 -22.34
C ARG A 8 9.17 -38.21 -20.90
N SER A 9 9.86 -39.27 -20.47
CA SER A 9 10.43 -39.41 -19.13
C SER A 9 11.55 -38.39 -18.85
N ASP A 10 12.05 -37.72 -19.88
CA ASP A 10 13.05 -36.66 -19.85
C ASP A 10 12.48 -35.27 -19.53
N LEU A 11 11.15 -35.10 -19.55
CA LEU A 11 10.52 -33.80 -19.32
C LEU A 11 10.37 -33.46 -17.83
N ILE A 12 10.75 -32.22 -17.47
CA ILE A 12 10.47 -31.62 -16.17
C ILE A 12 9.03 -31.13 -16.14
N VAL A 13 8.23 -31.65 -15.22
CA VAL A 13 6.83 -31.28 -15.03
C VAL A 13 6.69 -30.39 -13.80
N HIS A 14 5.94 -29.29 -13.91
CA HIS A 14 5.67 -28.39 -12.78
C HIS A 14 4.34 -27.64 -12.91
N ALA A 15 3.54 -27.60 -11.83
CA ALA A 15 2.36 -26.72 -11.75
C ALA A 15 2.31 -25.87 -10.47
N ALA A 16 3.09 -26.21 -9.44
CA ALA A 16 3.07 -25.50 -8.17
C ALA A 16 3.68 -24.09 -8.26
N ALA A 17 2.95 -23.08 -7.80
CA ALA A 17 3.43 -21.72 -7.57
C ALA A 17 3.65 -21.45 -6.07
N SER A 18 4.05 -20.24 -5.68
CA SER A 18 4.28 -19.83 -4.27
C SER A 18 3.26 -20.34 -3.25
N ARG A 19 1.96 -20.35 -3.57
CA ARG A 19 0.91 -20.83 -2.66
C ARG A 19 1.00 -22.35 -2.43
N LEU A 20 1.07 -23.12 -3.53
CA LEU A 20 1.12 -24.58 -3.46
C LEU A 20 2.42 -25.09 -2.83
N LEU A 21 3.52 -24.34 -2.98
CA LEU A 21 4.76 -24.61 -2.23
C LEU A 21 4.53 -24.61 -0.71
N LEU A 22 3.66 -23.73 -0.19
CA LEU A 22 3.42 -23.58 1.25
C LEU A 22 2.32 -24.51 1.79
N GLU A 23 1.21 -24.66 1.04
CA GLU A 23 0.01 -25.36 1.54
C GLU A 23 -0.08 -26.81 1.10
N GLU A 24 0.44 -27.14 -0.09
CA GLU A 24 0.28 -28.47 -0.69
C GLU A 24 1.64 -29.01 -1.18
N PRO A 25 2.62 -29.27 -0.29
CA PRO A 25 3.95 -29.71 -0.70
C PRO A 25 3.96 -31.00 -1.52
N GLN A 26 2.98 -31.87 -1.32
CA GLN A 26 2.78 -33.10 -2.09
C GLN A 26 2.29 -32.87 -3.54
N SER A 27 1.79 -31.68 -3.86
CA SER A 27 1.43 -31.27 -5.22
C SER A 27 2.62 -30.72 -6.00
N GLN A 28 3.80 -30.69 -5.38
CA GLN A 28 5.05 -30.38 -6.06
C GLN A 28 5.40 -31.56 -6.99
N MET A 29 5.80 -31.23 -8.20
CA MET A 29 6.21 -32.21 -9.20
C MET A 29 7.74 -32.19 -9.23
N ASP A 30 8.36 -32.06 -10.41
CA ASP A 30 9.83 -32.00 -10.51
C ASP A 30 10.38 -30.61 -10.13
N MET A 31 9.56 -29.56 -10.24
CA MET A 31 9.96 -28.18 -9.98
C MET A 31 8.78 -27.33 -9.45
N VAL A 32 9.11 -26.21 -8.79
CA VAL A 32 8.16 -25.19 -8.31
C VAL A 32 8.47 -23.81 -8.88
N ARG A 33 7.44 -22.98 -9.06
CA ARG A 33 7.55 -21.60 -9.59
C ARG A 33 7.33 -20.59 -8.48
N VAL A 34 8.42 -20.20 -7.83
CA VAL A 34 8.39 -19.22 -6.74
C VAL A 34 8.36 -17.82 -7.32
N GLY A 35 7.33 -17.05 -6.96
CA GLY A 35 7.13 -15.67 -7.41
C GLY A 35 7.10 -14.70 -6.24
N THR A 36 5.90 -14.43 -5.70
CA THR A 36 5.67 -13.45 -4.62
C THR A 36 6.60 -13.62 -3.41
N LEU A 37 6.95 -14.87 -3.05
CA LEU A 37 7.82 -15.17 -1.92
C LEU A 37 9.25 -14.65 -2.13
N LEU A 38 9.75 -14.61 -3.37
CA LEU A 38 11.06 -14.01 -3.68
C LEU A 38 11.11 -12.52 -3.35
N TYR A 39 9.95 -11.85 -3.34
CA TYR A 39 9.83 -10.43 -3.02
C TYR A 39 9.43 -10.18 -1.56
N GLY A 40 9.43 -11.21 -0.73
CA GLY A 40 9.04 -11.12 0.67
C GLY A 40 7.54 -11.07 0.89
N GLN A 41 6.73 -11.47 -0.10
CA GLN A 41 5.27 -11.35 -0.05
C GLN A 41 4.60 -12.73 -0.05
N TYR A 42 3.84 -12.97 1.03
CA TYR A 42 2.93 -14.11 1.05
C TYR A 42 1.82 -13.95 0.01
N PRO A 43 1.44 -15.03 -0.70
CA PRO A 43 0.21 -15.05 -1.48
C PRO A 43 -1.01 -14.65 -0.64
N ALA A 44 -2.10 -14.25 -1.29
CA ALA A 44 -3.36 -14.05 -0.58
C ALA A 44 -3.89 -15.39 -0.04
N HIS A 45 -4.50 -15.34 1.15
CA HIS A 45 -5.22 -16.46 1.75
C HIS A 45 -4.38 -17.74 2.00
N VAL A 46 -3.09 -17.60 2.31
CA VAL A 46 -2.28 -18.71 2.86
C VAL A 46 -2.41 -18.79 4.37
N SER A 47 -2.63 -20.01 4.87
CA SER A 47 -2.76 -20.31 6.30
C SER A 47 -1.41 -20.40 7.03
N LYS A 48 -0.38 -20.96 6.37
CA LYS A 48 0.98 -21.11 6.90
C LYS A 48 1.86 -19.90 6.55
N ARG A 49 2.44 -19.27 7.58
CA ARG A 49 3.34 -18.10 7.46
C ARG A 49 4.58 -18.23 8.34
N ASP A 50 5.39 -19.22 8.02
CA ASP A 50 6.49 -19.74 8.83
C ASP A 50 7.87 -19.54 8.17
N LEU A 51 7.93 -18.72 7.11
CA LEU A 51 9.16 -18.26 6.49
C LEU A 51 9.50 -16.86 7.02
N ASP A 52 10.77 -16.62 7.35
CA ASP A 52 11.28 -15.29 7.65
C ASP A 52 11.49 -14.50 6.34
N LEU A 53 10.39 -13.95 5.82
CA LEU A 53 10.38 -13.16 4.59
C LEU A 53 10.75 -11.71 4.87
N ARG A 54 11.79 -11.22 4.20
CA ARG A 54 12.17 -9.81 4.23
C ARG A 54 11.48 -9.04 3.10
N ASN A 55 10.90 -7.89 3.42
CA ASN A 55 10.38 -6.99 2.38
C ASN A 55 11.55 -6.50 1.50
N THR A 56 11.43 -6.65 0.19
CA THR A 56 12.49 -6.34 -0.78
C THR A 56 12.26 -5.02 -1.52
N PHE A 57 11.21 -4.28 -1.16
CA PHE A 57 10.76 -3.12 -1.89
C PHE A 57 10.22 -2.04 -0.95
N GLU A 58 10.71 -0.81 -1.10
CA GLU A 58 10.16 0.38 -0.45
C GLU A 58 10.05 1.51 -1.47
N LEU A 59 8.93 2.26 -1.43
CA LEU A 59 8.81 3.52 -2.14
C LEU A 59 9.22 4.66 -1.20
N ARG A 60 10.29 5.38 -1.54
CA ARG A 60 10.79 6.50 -0.74
C ARG A 60 10.66 7.82 -1.48
N SER A 61 10.41 8.88 -0.73
CA SER A 61 10.38 10.26 -1.19
C SER A 61 10.85 11.18 -0.08
N ARG A 62 10.73 12.49 -0.28
CA ARG A 62 11.08 13.51 0.72
C ARG A 62 9.98 14.54 0.86
N ILE A 63 9.92 15.19 2.02
CA ILE A 63 9.05 16.33 2.23
C ILE A 63 9.57 17.52 1.42
N VAL A 64 8.73 18.08 0.54
CA VAL A 64 9.09 19.24 -0.28
C VAL A 64 8.44 20.54 0.19
N HIS A 65 7.42 20.44 1.03
CA HIS A 65 6.75 21.59 1.61
C HIS A 65 6.15 21.26 2.97
N LEU A 66 6.20 22.23 3.88
CA LEU A 66 5.55 22.21 5.18
C LEU A 66 4.65 23.45 5.30
N GLY A 67 3.47 23.27 5.85
CA GLY A 67 2.53 24.35 6.09
C GLY A 67 1.56 24.03 7.21
N THR A 68 0.81 25.04 7.65
CA THR A 68 -0.20 24.88 8.69
C THR A 68 -1.53 25.37 8.16
N VAL A 69 -2.59 24.62 8.45
CA VAL A 69 -3.95 24.99 8.13
C VAL A 69 -4.75 25.09 9.43
N GLY A 70 -5.40 26.24 9.62
CA GLY A 70 -6.25 26.49 10.78
C GLY A 70 -7.52 25.65 10.77
N VAL A 71 -8.25 25.69 11.89
CA VAL A 71 -9.52 24.97 12.08
C VAL A 71 -10.49 25.23 10.92
N SER A 72 -11.13 24.17 10.42
CA SER A 72 -12.04 24.20 9.25
C SER A 72 -11.39 24.52 7.91
N GLY A 73 -10.07 24.67 7.84
CA GLY A 73 -9.37 24.78 6.57
C GLY A 73 -9.48 23.50 5.74
N LYS A 74 -9.23 23.65 4.43
CA LYS A 74 -9.49 22.62 3.43
C LYS A 74 -8.19 22.06 2.88
N VAL A 75 -8.13 20.75 2.67
CA VAL A 75 -6.95 20.04 2.15
C VAL A 75 -7.31 19.19 0.93
N GLY A 76 -6.42 19.23 -0.07
CA GLY A 76 -6.55 18.49 -1.32
C GLY A 76 -7.49 19.14 -2.35
N TYR A 77 -7.53 18.53 -3.53
CA TYR A 77 -8.32 19.04 -4.66
C TYR A 77 -9.81 19.15 -4.32
N GLY A 78 -10.42 20.30 -4.62
CA GLY A 78 -11.84 20.58 -4.33
C GLY A 78 -12.17 20.81 -2.85
N GLY A 79 -11.18 20.74 -1.95
CA GLY A 79 -11.37 21.02 -0.52
C GLY A 79 -12.36 20.07 0.19
N GLU A 80 -12.40 18.81 -0.26
CA GLU A 80 -13.27 17.75 0.27
C GLU A 80 -12.91 17.37 1.71
N PHE A 81 -11.63 17.46 2.07
CA PHE A 81 -11.15 17.17 3.41
C PHE A 81 -11.06 18.45 4.22
N ARG A 82 -11.80 18.52 5.33
CA ARG A 82 -11.78 19.64 6.27
C ARG A 82 -11.10 19.24 7.56
N VAL A 83 -10.11 20.02 7.97
CA VAL A 83 -9.42 19.80 9.24
C VAL A 83 -10.29 20.27 10.40
N ARG A 84 -10.25 19.54 11.52
CA ARG A 84 -11.07 19.84 12.73
C ARG A 84 -10.29 20.58 13.81
N ARG A 85 -8.99 20.71 13.62
CA ARG A 85 -8.04 21.36 14.52
C ARG A 85 -7.04 22.11 13.64
N GLU A 86 -6.19 22.91 14.27
CA GLU A 86 -4.97 23.35 13.62
C GLU A 86 -4.15 22.11 13.24
N THR A 87 -3.78 22.02 11.96
CA THR A 87 -3.15 20.83 11.39
C THR A 87 -1.89 21.25 10.64
N LYS A 88 -0.76 20.63 11.02
CA LYS A 88 0.50 20.71 10.29
C LYS A 88 0.47 19.74 9.12
N LEU A 89 0.82 20.23 7.94
CA LEU A 89 0.78 19.50 6.68
C LEU A 89 2.18 19.35 6.12
N ALA A 90 2.48 18.16 5.62
CA ALA A 90 3.62 17.90 4.76
C ALA A 90 3.14 17.55 3.35
N THR A 91 3.74 18.14 2.33
CA THR A 91 3.55 17.74 0.93
C THR A 91 4.68 16.83 0.50
N VAL A 92 4.32 15.69 -0.10
CA VAL A 92 5.25 14.69 -0.60
C VAL A 92 5.03 14.55 -2.10
N PRO A 93 6.08 14.63 -2.94
CA PRO A 93 5.96 14.61 -4.40
C PRO A 93 5.80 13.17 -4.92
N VAL A 94 4.77 12.49 -4.42
CA VAL A 94 4.32 11.19 -4.90
C VAL A 94 2.81 11.22 -4.97
N GLY A 95 2.29 10.99 -6.18
CA GLY A 95 0.86 10.93 -6.45
C GLY A 95 0.46 9.64 -7.16
N TYR A 96 -0.78 9.58 -7.65
CA TYR A 96 -1.29 8.37 -8.28
C TYR A 96 -0.54 8.02 -9.58
N ALA A 97 0.04 8.98 -10.29
CA ALA A 97 0.82 8.72 -11.50
C ALA A 97 2.11 7.92 -11.21
N HIS A 98 2.56 7.94 -9.96
CA HIS A 98 3.77 7.25 -9.51
C HIS A 98 3.49 5.82 -9.00
N GLY A 99 2.23 5.38 -9.01
CA GLY A 99 1.83 4.08 -8.48
C GLY A 99 1.36 4.09 -7.03
N LEU A 100 1.09 5.28 -6.46
CA LEU A 100 0.33 5.43 -5.23
C LEU A 100 -1.15 5.17 -5.54
N GLU A 101 -1.45 3.95 -5.98
CA GLU A 101 -2.79 3.53 -6.37
C GLU A 101 -3.73 3.54 -5.16
N MET A 102 -4.89 4.13 -5.40
CA MET A 102 -5.90 4.38 -4.37
C MET A 102 -6.55 3.08 -3.90
N MET A 103 -6.96 3.06 -2.63
CA MET A 103 -8.18 2.32 -2.28
C MET A 103 -9.28 2.64 -3.31
N PRO A 104 -10.04 1.65 -3.79
CA PRO A 104 -11.05 1.90 -4.80
C PRO A 104 -12.05 2.95 -4.27
N ARG A 105 -12.05 4.15 -4.89
CA ARG A 105 -13.21 5.03 -4.87
C ARG A 105 -14.20 4.51 -5.92
N SER A 106 -14.93 3.44 -5.62
CA SER A 106 -16.21 3.20 -6.30
C SER A 106 -17.31 3.95 -5.54
N LEU A 107 -17.51 5.22 -5.90
CA LEU A 107 -18.72 5.95 -5.52
C LEU A 107 -19.98 5.45 -6.25
N ALA A 108 -19.81 4.58 -7.26
CA ALA A 108 -20.90 4.11 -8.12
C ALA A 108 -21.55 2.78 -7.67
N GLU A 109 -21.00 2.08 -6.68
CA GLU A 109 -21.53 0.77 -6.27
C GLU A 109 -21.65 0.70 -4.74
N ARG A 110 -22.79 1.15 -4.18
CA ARG A 110 -23.47 0.50 -3.03
C ARG A 110 -24.71 1.30 -2.57
N PRO A 111 -25.91 1.00 -3.09
CA PRO A 111 -27.18 1.44 -2.51
C PRO A 111 -27.34 1.05 -1.03
N GLN A 112 -26.63 0.00 -0.57
CA GLN A 112 -26.59 -0.44 0.82
C GLN A 112 -25.96 0.58 1.80
N MET A 113 -25.18 1.55 1.30
CA MET A 113 -24.59 2.62 2.12
C MET A 113 -25.56 3.76 2.42
N ALA A 114 -26.59 3.97 1.61
CA ALA A 114 -27.61 5.01 1.83
C ALA A 114 -28.52 4.66 3.03
N VAL A 115 -28.89 3.38 3.16
CA VAL A 115 -29.67 2.87 4.31
C VAL A 115 -28.86 2.97 5.61
N ARG A 116 -27.55 2.68 5.54
CA ARG A 116 -26.63 2.84 6.67
C ARG A 116 -26.37 4.31 7.01
N GLY A 117 -26.41 5.20 6.01
CA GLY A 117 -26.29 6.65 6.16
C GLY A 117 -27.47 7.27 6.91
N PHE A 118 -28.69 6.78 6.66
CA PHE A 118 -29.90 7.25 7.36
C PHE A 118 -29.89 6.84 8.84
N LEU A 119 -29.49 5.60 9.16
CA LEU A 119 -29.38 5.12 10.55
C LEU A 119 -28.15 5.67 11.30
N SER A 120 -27.14 6.21 10.61
CA SER A 120 -25.95 6.80 11.24
C SER A 120 -26.10 8.27 11.68
N ARG A 121 -27.24 8.90 11.35
CA ARG A 121 -27.51 10.32 11.66
C ARG A 121 -27.88 10.58 13.11
N THR A 122 -28.17 9.54 13.88
CA THR A 122 -28.40 9.65 15.32
C THR A 122 -27.28 8.89 16.03
N SER A 123 -26.40 9.67 16.69
CA SER A 123 -25.50 9.25 17.77
C SER A 123 -24.35 8.25 17.52
N ALA A 124 -23.92 7.96 16.28
CA ALA A 124 -22.75 7.08 16.05
C ALA A 124 -21.87 7.42 14.82
N ALA A 125 -21.81 8.69 14.40
CA ALA A 125 -20.73 9.21 13.55
C ALA A 125 -19.45 9.58 14.36
N TRP A 126 -19.37 9.05 15.58
CA TRP A 126 -18.23 9.12 16.50
C TRP A 126 -17.12 8.15 16.03
N GLY A 127 -15.95 8.67 15.66
CA GLY A 127 -14.68 7.95 15.84
C GLY A 127 -14.19 6.96 14.79
N ARG A 128 -14.87 6.69 13.67
CA ARG A 128 -14.27 5.86 12.60
C ARG A 128 -13.34 6.68 11.72
N ALA A 129 -12.07 6.71 12.10
CA ALA A 129 -10.96 6.80 11.15
C ALA A 129 -11.21 5.77 10.03
N ARG A 130 -11.76 6.23 8.90
CA ARG A 130 -11.67 5.50 7.64
C ARG A 130 -10.18 5.24 7.44
N HIS A 131 -9.76 3.99 7.23
CA HIS A 131 -8.35 3.60 7.08
C HIS A 131 -7.67 4.45 6.01
N LEU A 132 -7.09 5.58 6.42
CA LEU A 132 -6.27 6.42 5.55
C LEU A 132 -4.96 5.68 5.33
N PRO A 133 -4.41 5.72 4.10
CA PRO A 133 -3.08 5.18 3.88
C PRO A 133 -2.09 5.94 4.76
N MET A 134 -1.26 5.20 5.50
CA MET A 134 -0.23 5.75 6.38
C MET A 134 1.10 5.79 5.65
N VAL A 135 1.86 6.86 5.84
CA VAL A 135 3.28 6.95 5.48
C VAL A 135 4.12 6.89 6.74
N ARG A 136 5.40 6.55 6.59
CA ARG A 136 6.37 6.57 7.69
C ARG A 136 7.36 7.72 7.50
N ILE A 137 7.49 8.58 8.49
CA ILE A 137 8.39 9.74 8.52
C ILE A 137 9.18 9.68 9.83
N ARG A 138 10.52 9.65 9.77
CA ARG A 138 11.40 9.51 10.95
C ARG A 138 11.01 8.35 11.91
N GLY A 139 10.46 7.27 11.37
CA GLY A 139 9.99 6.12 12.16
C GLY A 139 8.58 6.25 12.74
N TYR A 140 7.92 7.39 12.58
CA TYR A 140 6.53 7.63 12.99
C TYR A 140 5.56 7.43 11.84
N GLU A 141 4.35 6.95 12.14
CA GLU A 141 3.28 6.84 11.16
C GLU A 141 2.46 8.13 11.07
N ALA A 142 2.16 8.56 9.86
CA ALA A 142 1.38 9.77 9.59
C ALA A 142 0.35 9.49 8.47
N PRO A 143 -0.91 9.91 8.60
CA PRO A 143 -1.93 9.63 7.60
C PRO A 143 -1.83 10.57 6.41
N ILE A 144 -2.03 10.01 5.21
CA ILE A 144 -2.32 10.81 4.02
C ILE A 144 -3.75 11.34 4.12
N ILE A 145 -3.90 12.66 4.05
CA ILE A 145 -5.17 13.37 4.13
C ILE A 145 -5.50 14.08 2.81
N GLY A 146 -6.79 14.26 2.56
CA GLY A 146 -7.26 14.79 1.28
C GLY A 146 -7.20 13.77 0.15
N ARG A 147 -7.43 14.26 -1.07
CA ARG A 147 -7.32 13.45 -2.29
C ARG A 147 -5.85 13.46 -2.75
N ILE A 148 -5.31 12.28 -3.05
CA ILE A 148 -4.01 12.13 -3.69
C ILE A 148 -4.09 12.77 -5.09
N ALA A 149 -3.19 13.72 -5.37
CA ALA A 149 -3.08 14.37 -6.66
C ALA A 149 -2.28 13.49 -7.63
N MET A 150 -2.12 13.96 -8.87
CA MET A 150 -1.34 13.25 -9.90
C MET A 150 0.10 13.03 -9.45
N ASP A 151 0.71 14.08 -8.91
CA ASP A 151 2.15 14.12 -8.65
C ASP A 151 2.51 14.27 -7.17
N HIS A 152 1.52 14.48 -6.30
CA HIS A 152 1.78 14.69 -4.87
C HIS A 152 0.64 14.19 -3.99
N CYS A 153 0.95 14.05 -2.71
CA CYS A 153 -0.02 13.80 -1.65
C CYS A 153 0.26 14.71 -0.45
N THR A 154 -0.73 14.82 0.43
CA THR A 154 -0.63 15.63 1.65
C THR A 154 -0.74 14.73 2.87
N VAL A 155 0.14 14.93 3.85
CA VAL A 155 0.25 14.13 5.05
C VAL A 155 -0.02 15.02 6.27
N ASP A 156 -0.83 14.54 7.21
CA ASP A 156 -1.01 15.19 8.51
C ASP A 156 0.18 14.82 9.41
N VAL A 157 1.02 15.80 9.73
CA VAL A 157 2.21 15.64 10.57
C VAL A 157 2.06 16.35 11.92
N THR A 158 0.82 16.65 12.32
CA THR A 158 0.57 17.46 13.53
C THR A 158 1.05 16.79 14.81
N ASP A 159 0.91 15.46 14.89
CA ASP A 159 1.23 14.67 16.08
C ASP A 159 2.65 14.09 16.07
N LEU A 160 3.42 14.39 15.02
CA LEU A 160 4.81 13.94 14.90
C LEU A 160 5.74 14.90 15.64
N PRO A 161 6.91 14.42 16.13
CA PRO A 161 8.01 15.30 16.51
C PRO A 161 8.39 16.24 15.37
N GLU A 162 9.19 17.27 15.64
CA GLU A 162 9.57 18.27 14.64
C GLU A 162 10.01 17.63 13.31
N VAL A 163 9.23 17.96 12.27
CA VAL A 163 9.41 17.47 10.90
C VAL A 163 10.02 18.60 10.08
N GLU A 164 11.01 18.27 9.26
CA GLU A 164 11.78 19.25 8.50
C GLU A 164 11.61 19.03 6.99
N LEU A 165 11.88 20.09 6.22
CA LEU A 165 11.98 19.97 4.75
C LEU A 165 13.12 19.00 4.41
N GLY A 166 12.88 18.12 3.44
CA GLY A 166 13.85 17.11 3.01
C GLY A 166 13.81 15.80 3.79
N ASP A 167 13.00 15.70 4.86
CA ASP A 167 12.83 14.46 5.61
C ASP A 167 12.37 13.31 4.73
N ASP A 168 12.95 12.13 4.97
CA ASP A 168 12.61 10.91 4.24
C ASP A 168 11.22 10.39 4.62
N VAL A 169 10.46 10.05 3.59
CA VAL A 169 9.12 9.50 3.69
C VAL A 169 9.09 8.13 3.02
N THR A 170 8.69 7.09 3.77
CA THR A 170 8.34 5.79 3.18
C THR A 170 6.85 5.74 2.90
N LEU A 171 6.47 5.43 1.67
CA LEU A 171 5.08 5.38 1.24
C LEU A 171 4.58 3.94 1.05
N PRO A 172 3.30 3.66 1.33
CA PRO A 172 2.71 2.36 1.09
C PRO A 172 2.49 2.20 -0.42
N ALA A 173 3.22 1.29 -1.05
CA ALA A 173 3.06 1.04 -2.47
C ALA A 173 3.30 -0.42 -2.84
N ARG A 174 2.64 -0.85 -3.92
CA ARG A 174 2.84 -2.18 -4.49
C ARG A 174 3.90 -2.08 -5.57
N ARG A 175 4.93 -2.93 -5.50
CA ARG A 175 6.01 -3.01 -6.50
C ARG A 175 5.49 -3.05 -7.94
N THR A 176 4.40 -3.78 -8.19
CA THR A 176 3.80 -3.94 -9.52
C THR A 176 3.01 -2.73 -10.01
N ALA A 177 2.60 -1.83 -9.12
CA ALA A 177 1.84 -0.63 -9.46
C ALA A 177 2.74 0.60 -9.72
N ILE A 178 4.03 0.51 -9.40
CA ILE A 178 4.96 1.64 -9.54
C ILE A 178 5.21 1.96 -11.01
N SER A 179 4.99 3.23 -11.37
CA SER A 179 5.27 3.73 -12.73
C SER A 179 6.72 3.45 -13.15
N PRO A 180 6.99 3.12 -14.43
CA PRO A 180 8.34 3.00 -14.96
C PRO A 180 9.18 4.27 -14.80
N ASP A 181 8.56 5.45 -14.64
CA ASP A 181 9.26 6.74 -14.52
C ASP A 181 9.93 6.94 -13.15
N VAL A 182 9.52 6.18 -12.13
CA VAL A 182 10.14 6.25 -10.79
C VAL A 182 11.53 5.58 -10.84
N PRO A 183 12.64 6.25 -10.47
CA PRO A 183 13.95 5.61 -10.48
C PRO A 183 14.03 4.40 -9.54
N ARG A 184 14.70 3.32 -9.98
CA ARG A 184 14.97 2.13 -9.15
C ARG A 184 16.39 2.18 -8.64
N VAL A 185 16.55 2.19 -7.31
CA VAL A 185 17.83 2.04 -6.64
C VAL A 185 17.90 0.62 -6.07
N TYR A 186 18.93 -0.12 -6.46
CA TYR A 186 19.15 -1.49 -6.01
C TYR A 186 20.20 -1.49 -4.91
N GLN A 187 19.91 -2.18 -3.81
CA GLN A 187 20.84 -2.37 -2.69
C GLN A 187 21.03 -3.87 -2.46
N PRO A 188 22.25 -4.35 -2.21
CA PRO A 188 22.49 -5.72 -1.79
C PRO A 188 21.73 -6.02 -0.49
N LEU A 189 21.16 -7.21 -0.39
CA LEU A 189 20.53 -7.68 0.84
C LEU A 189 21.63 -8.02 1.87
N GLY A 190 21.76 -7.22 2.93
CA GLY A 190 22.61 -7.54 4.09
C GLY A 190 23.77 -6.59 4.39
N GLU A 191 23.87 -5.46 3.69
CA GLU A 191 24.72 -4.32 4.07
C GLU A 191 23.98 -3.31 4.94
#